data_AF-A0A354A1F3-F1
#
_entry.id   AF-A0A354A1F3-F1
#
_cell.length_a   1.000
_cell.length_b   1.000
_cell.length_c   1.000
_cell.angle_alpha   90.00
_cell.angle_beta   90.00
_cell.angle_gamma   90.00
#
_symmetry.space_group_name_H-M   'P 1'
#
loop_
_entity.id
_entity.type
_entity.pdbx_description
1 polymer ?
#
loop_
_entity_poly.entity_id
_entity_poly.type
_entity_poly.pdbx_seq_one_letter_code
_entity_poly.pdbx_strand_id
1 'polypeptide(L)'
;VGDKWFAVFGSGPTNYEPDSDLTSYQNGNIFVLQISGGSNGAINSWTENLNYWKIPTGNALSFMASPITVDVDMDFNADVIYIGENYQQGGIWNGLLHRITTLNGTDSTPPWSISTLANINDIAGSKDNTKKITASPSTALDDQMNLWTYFGTGQFLGLDDRNESDTGAFYAIKDKCWRGTCSDSYTGLMDVSAASVKTDDSVSGVNACAAASGTSVWSDLVKAANTCDGWAMYFKNLGESTDFLGETLKHSGERVFTKPLITGGLVAFGSFIPGIGCDYLGESNAYAVYYKTGTAYTHYLFEEQSQMTSPSDEVARTIRLGEGMPSSPSGQREKDGTVKVYFQQSTGRIITAEHATPINIKSSLKGWKNEQLP
;
A
#
# COMPACT_ATOMS: atom_id res chain seq x y z
N VAL A 1 -1.58 -23.14 -4.24
CA VAL A 1 -0.43 -23.14 -5.18
C VAL A 1 -0.27 -24.58 -5.62
N GLY A 2 -0.76 -24.86 -6.82
CA GLY A 2 -1.25 -26.19 -7.18
C GLY A 2 -2.19 -26.72 -6.10
N ASP A 3 -2.06 -28.00 -5.79
CA ASP A 3 -2.94 -28.70 -4.84
C ASP A 3 -2.49 -28.55 -3.37
N LYS A 4 -1.55 -27.65 -3.08
CA LYS A 4 -0.98 -27.46 -1.73
C LYS A 4 -1.32 -26.09 -1.15
N TRP A 5 -1.57 -26.10 0.16
CA TRP A 5 -1.78 -24.94 1.01
C TRP A 5 -0.51 -24.62 1.77
N PHE A 6 -0.16 -23.34 1.79
CA PHE A 6 1.00 -22.82 2.48
C PHE A 6 0.62 -21.64 3.37
N ALA A 7 1.24 -21.55 4.55
CA ALA A 7 1.31 -20.33 5.34
C ALA A 7 2.62 -19.62 5.04
N VAL A 8 2.56 -18.33 4.75
CA VAL A 8 3.74 -17.49 4.46
C VAL A 8 3.77 -16.33 5.42
N PHE A 9 4.91 -16.11 6.08
CA PHE A 9 5.11 -15.00 7.01
C PHE A 9 6.59 -14.65 7.12
N GLY A 10 6.89 -13.42 7.51
CA GLY A 10 8.25 -12.97 7.70
C GLY A 10 8.74 -13.12 9.15
N SER A 11 10.04 -12.95 9.38
CA SER A 11 10.67 -13.08 10.69
C SER A 11 10.16 -12.09 11.75
N GLY A 12 9.58 -10.96 11.34
CA GLY A 12 9.11 -9.94 12.27
C GLY A 12 10.22 -9.41 13.19
N PRO A 13 9.88 -8.54 14.15
CA PRO A 13 10.81 -8.06 15.15
C PRO A 13 11.08 -9.11 16.24
N THR A 14 12.27 -9.10 16.86
CA THR A 14 12.67 -10.11 17.86
C THR A 14 12.27 -9.79 19.28
N ASN A 15 12.30 -8.52 19.67
CA ASN A 15 11.87 -8.09 21.00
C ASN A 15 10.71 -7.10 20.84
N TYR A 16 9.67 -7.36 21.63
CA TYR A 16 8.59 -6.42 21.90
C TYR A 16 8.60 -6.24 23.42
N GLU A 17 9.24 -5.16 23.87
CA GLU A 17 9.29 -4.83 25.30
C GLU A 17 7.95 -4.18 25.74
N PRO A 18 7.70 -3.98 27.05
CA PRO A 18 6.47 -3.31 27.52
C PRO A 18 6.24 -1.92 26.90
N ASP A 19 7.33 -1.21 26.55
CA ASP A 19 7.30 0.08 25.84
C ASP A 19 7.21 -0.09 24.32
N SER A 20 7.20 -1.34 23.84
CA SER A 20 6.97 -1.77 22.46
C SER A 20 8.04 -1.32 21.48
N ASP A 21 9.23 -0.97 21.98
CA ASP A 21 10.34 -0.50 21.16
C ASP A 21 11.08 -1.65 20.47
N LEU A 22 11.34 -1.45 19.18
CA LEU A 22 12.18 -2.32 18.37
C LEU A 22 13.65 -2.14 18.77
N THR A 23 14.05 -2.78 19.87
CA THR A 23 15.39 -2.64 20.46
C THR A 23 16.37 -3.70 19.97
N SER A 24 15.86 -4.80 19.39
CA SER A 24 16.68 -5.84 18.78
C SER A 24 16.13 -6.28 17.44
N TYR A 25 17.04 -6.69 16.57
CA TYR A 25 16.76 -7.11 15.20
C TYR A 25 17.41 -8.46 14.92
N GLN A 26 16.92 -9.12 13.87
CA GLN A 26 17.43 -10.41 13.41
C GLN A 26 17.64 -10.43 11.91
N ASN A 27 18.23 -11.51 11.43
CA ASN A 27 18.31 -11.79 10.00
C ASN A 27 16.89 -11.81 9.40
N GLY A 28 16.74 -11.17 8.25
CA GLY A 28 15.51 -11.13 7.50
C GLY A 28 15.26 -12.50 6.91
N ASN A 29 14.12 -13.08 7.25
CA ASN A 29 13.73 -14.39 6.75
C ASN A 29 12.26 -14.38 6.37
N ILE A 30 11.96 -15.06 5.27
CA ILE A 30 10.60 -15.41 4.87
C ILE A 30 10.43 -16.90 5.13
N PHE A 31 9.39 -17.24 5.87
CA PHE A 31 9.02 -18.60 6.18
C PHE A 31 7.87 -19.02 5.27
N VAL A 32 8.02 -20.20 4.65
CA VAL A 32 6.96 -20.86 3.89
C VAL A 32 6.71 -22.20 4.58
N LEU A 33 5.50 -22.40 5.10
CA LEU A 33 5.11 -23.63 5.79
C LEU A 33 4.05 -24.30 4.95
N GLN A 34 4.29 -25.54 4.53
CA GLN A 34 3.20 -26.35 3.99
C GLN A 34 2.24 -26.65 5.14
N ILE A 35 0.94 -26.36 4.98
CA ILE A 35 -0.09 -26.57 6.01
C ILE A 35 -1.12 -27.63 5.61
N SER A 36 -1.08 -28.10 4.37
CA SER A 36 -1.82 -29.28 3.92
C SER A 36 -0.84 -30.41 3.61
N GLY A 37 -0.89 -31.51 4.35
CA GLY A 37 -0.02 -32.67 4.13
C GLY A 37 -0.38 -33.86 5.01
N GLY A 38 0.29 -34.99 4.81
CA GLY A 38 -0.01 -36.24 5.53
C GLY A 38 -1.27 -36.95 5.01
N SER A 39 -1.49 -38.20 5.45
CA SER A 39 -2.65 -39.01 5.03
C SER A 39 -3.98 -38.53 5.59
N ASN A 40 -3.95 -37.68 6.62
CA ASN A 40 -5.12 -37.12 7.31
C ASN A 40 -5.19 -35.58 7.22
N GLY A 41 -4.35 -34.94 6.39
CA GLY A 41 -4.28 -33.49 6.28
C GLY A 41 -3.49 -32.79 7.40
N ALA A 42 -2.90 -33.52 8.36
CA ALA A 42 -2.07 -32.96 9.42
C ALA A 42 -0.56 -33.22 9.22
N ILE A 43 0.26 -32.24 9.58
CA ILE A 43 1.72 -32.33 9.62
C ILE A 43 2.16 -32.41 11.08
N ASN A 44 2.68 -33.56 11.51
CA ASN A 44 3.03 -33.84 12.90
C ASN A 44 4.50 -33.56 13.26
N SER A 45 5.33 -33.27 12.26
CA SER A 45 6.76 -32.99 12.46
C SER A 45 7.21 -31.94 11.45
N TRP A 46 7.93 -30.93 11.89
CA TRP A 46 8.47 -29.86 11.04
C TRP A 46 9.93 -30.17 10.67
N THR A 47 10.26 -30.14 9.39
CA THR A 47 11.60 -30.41 8.86
C THR A 47 11.91 -29.42 7.76
N GLU A 48 13.02 -28.69 7.92
CA GLU A 48 13.48 -27.69 6.96
C GLU A 48 13.73 -28.33 5.61
N ASN A 49 13.35 -27.64 4.55
CA ASN A 49 13.44 -28.10 3.15
C ASN A 49 12.55 -29.30 2.80
N LEU A 50 11.67 -29.72 3.71
CA LEU A 50 10.67 -30.77 3.46
C LEU A 50 9.24 -30.25 3.56
N ASN A 51 8.89 -29.61 4.68
CA ASN A 51 7.54 -29.09 4.93
C ASN A 51 7.52 -27.67 5.51
N TYR A 52 8.69 -27.13 5.83
CA TYR A 52 8.87 -25.69 5.92
C TYR A 52 10.18 -25.29 5.25
N TRP A 53 10.22 -24.05 4.78
CA TRP A 53 11.39 -23.43 4.18
C TRP A 53 11.64 -22.09 4.85
N LYS A 54 12.91 -21.80 5.07
CA LYS A 54 13.40 -20.52 5.58
C LYS A 54 14.21 -19.87 4.47
N ILE A 55 13.69 -18.80 3.89
CA ILE A 55 14.32 -18.11 2.78
C ILE A 55 14.95 -16.81 3.31
N PRO A 56 16.28 -16.70 3.38
CA PRO A 56 16.94 -15.51 3.89
C PRO A 56 16.85 -14.36 2.87
N THR A 57 16.61 -13.14 3.35
CA THR A 57 16.65 -11.91 2.52
C THR A 57 18.08 -11.42 2.28
N GLY A 58 19.03 -11.83 3.13
CA GLY A 58 20.42 -11.39 3.12
C GLY A 58 20.73 -10.21 4.06
N ASN A 59 19.73 -9.58 4.66
CA ASN A 59 19.93 -8.50 5.62
C ASN A 59 19.97 -9.03 7.07
N ALA A 60 20.97 -8.62 7.84
CA ALA A 60 21.21 -9.15 9.19
C ALA A 60 20.48 -8.41 10.32
N LEU A 61 20.14 -7.14 10.11
CA LEU A 61 19.46 -6.28 11.09
C LEU A 61 18.14 -5.84 10.49
N SER A 62 17.13 -6.70 10.58
CA SER A 62 15.86 -6.48 9.91
C SER A 62 14.66 -6.97 10.70
N PHE A 63 13.49 -6.54 10.24
CA PHE A 63 12.22 -7.14 10.56
C PHE A 63 11.29 -7.08 9.33
N MET A 64 10.47 -8.11 9.18
CA MET A 64 9.55 -8.24 8.04
C MET A 64 8.14 -7.76 8.41
N ALA A 65 7.45 -7.18 7.43
CA ALA A 65 6.05 -6.78 7.52
C ALA A 65 5.10 -7.97 7.29
N SER A 66 3.79 -7.69 7.33
CA SER A 66 2.76 -8.69 7.00
C SER A 66 2.63 -8.86 5.47
N PRO A 67 2.69 -10.10 4.95
CA PRO A 67 2.55 -10.34 3.51
C PRO A 67 1.11 -10.20 3.02
N ILE A 68 0.95 -10.09 1.70
CA ILE A 68 -0.30 -10.43 0.99
C ILE A 68 -0.03 -11.48 -0.07
N THR A 69 -1.05 -12.30 -0.34
CA THR A 69 -1.08 -13.21 -1.49
C THR A 69 -2.04 -12.69 -2.53
N VAL A 70 -1.69 -12.79 -3.81
CA VAL A 70 -2.52 -12.31 -4.91
C VAL A 70 -2.73 -13.45 -5.89
N ASP A 71 -4.01 -13.72 -6.15
CA ASP A 71 -4.51 -14.59 -7.22
C ASP A 71 -5.08 -13.65 -8.29
N VAL A 72 -4.37 -13.52 -9.40
CA VAL A 72 -4.61 -12.52 -10.44
C VAL A 72 -5.63 -13.03 -11.45
N ASP A 73 -5.59 -14.33 -11.78
CA ASP A 73 -6.48 -14.97 -12.75
C ASP A 73 -7.72 -15.63 -12.12
N MET A 74 -7.84 -15.58 -10.79
CA MET A 74 -8.95 -16.07 -9.98
C MET A 74 -9.14 -17.60 -10.07
N ASP A 75 -8.04 -18.34 -10.17
CA ASP A 75 -8.01 -19.80 -10.22
C ASP A 75 -7.86 -20.48 -8.84
N PHE A 76 -7.87 -19.69 -7.76
CA PHE A 76 -7.67 -20.09 -6.36
C PHE A 76 -6.22 -20.42 -5.97
N ASN A 77 -5.24 -20.14 -6.84
CA ASN A 77 -3.82 -20.20 -6.55
C ASN A 77 -3.24 -18.79 -6.40
N ALA A 78 -2.41 -18.60 -5.38
CA ALA A 78 -1.63 -17.38 -5.28
C ALA A 78 -0.55 -17.38 -6.36
N ASP A 79 -0.56 -16.41 -7.26
CA ASP A 79 0.42 -16.19 -8.32
C ASP A 79 1.69 -15.47 -7.82
N VAL A 80 1.46 -14.51 -6.93
CA VAL A 80 2.50 -13.64 -6.39
C VAL A 80 2.19 -13.27 -4.95
N ILE A 81 3.24 -13.08 -4.16
CA ILE A 81 3.18 -12.68 -2.77
C ILE A 81 4.05 -11.44 -2.61
N TYR A 82 3.54 -10.42 -1.90
CA TYR A 82 4.31 -9.23 -1.57
C TYR A 82 4.52 -9.11 -0.08
N ILE A 83 5.73 -8.75 0.34
CA ILE A 83 6.07 -8.58 1.76
C ILE A 83 7.10 -7.47 1.93
N GLY A 84 6.86 -6.56 2.86
CA GLY A 84 7.82 -5.52 3.22
C GLY A 84 8.96 -6.08 4.08
N GLU A 85 10.18 -5.60 3.84
CA GLU A 85 11.33 -5.77 4.72
C GLU A 85 11.83 -4.41 5.15
N ASN A 86 12.12 -4.27 6.44
CA ASN A 86 12.73 -3.10 7.04
C ASN A 86 14.08 -3.51 7.58
N TYR A 87 15.14 -2.85 7.15
CA TYR A 87 16.49 -3.24 7.57
C TYR A 87 17.39 -2.03 7.81
N GLN A 88 18.40 -2.23 8.66
CA GLN A 88 19.44 -1.25 8.91
C GLN A 88 20.74 -1.63 8.20
N GLN A 89 21.33 -0.65 7.52
CA GLN A 89 22.67 -0.74 6.96
C GLN A 89 23.46 0.49 7.40
N GLY A 90 24.53 0.29 8.17
CA GLY A 90 25.35 1.39 8.69
C GLY A 90 24.58 2.38 9.58
N GLY A 91 23.54 1.91 10.29
CA GLY A 91 22.67 2.74 11.14
C GLY A 91 21.58 3.51 10.37
N ILE A 92 21.48 3.33 9.05
CA ILE A 92 20.45 3.96 8.21
C ILE A 92 19.34 2.95 7.94
N TRP A 93 18.10 3.37 8.16
CA TRP A 93 16.90 2.60 7.82
C TRP A 93 16.67 2.54 6.32
N ASN A 94 16.30 1.35 5.85
CA ASN A 94 15.96 1.09 4.46
C ASN A 94 14.74 0.16 4.41
N GLY A 95 13.98 0.29 3.33
CA GLY A 95 12.77 -0.48 3.09
C GLY A 95 12.82 -1.15 1.72
N LEU A 96 12.49 -2.43 1.67
CA LEU A 96 12.30 -3.19 0.44
C LEU A 96 10.88 -3.73 0.41
N LEU A 97 10.22 -3.64 -0.73
CA LEU A 97 9.06 -4.47 -1.01
C LEU A 97 9.52 -5.68 -1.82
N HIS A 98 9.45 -6.86 -1.21
CA HIS A 98 9.77 -8.11 -1.89
C HIS A 98 8.58 -8.63 -2.66
N ARG A 99 8.89 -9.31 -3.76
CA ARG A 99 8.00 -10.08 -4.62
C ARG A 99 8.46 -11.53 -4.59
N ILE A 100 7.54 -12.42 -4.25
CA ILE A 100 7.74 -13.88 -4.29
C ILE A 100 6.80 -14.44 -5.36
N THR A 101 7.34 -15.10 -6.37
CA THR A 101 6.54 -15.60 -7.50
C THR A 101 6.38 -17.12 -7.42
N THR A 102 5.19 -17.60 -7.71
CA THR A 102 4.83 -19.04 -7.68
C THR A 102 4.64 -19.61 -9.09
N LEU A 103 5.17 -18.93 -10.11
CA LEU A 103 4.96 -19.24 -11.53
C LEU A 103 3.47 -19.34 -11.88
N ASN A 104 2.72 -18.29 -11.58
CA ASN A 104 1.26 -18.22 -11.78
C ASN A 104 0.52 -19.37 -11.07
N GLY A 105 0.86 -19.59 -9.80
CA GLY A 105 0.21 -20.58 -8.98
C GLY A 105 0.63 -22.03 -9.24
N THR A 106 1.52 -22.31 -10.20
CA THR A 106 1.86 -23.67 -10.63
C THR A 106 3.03 -24.31 -9.86
N ASP A 107 3.91 -23.52 -9.25
CA ASP A 107 5.07 -24.03 -8.51
C ASP A 107 4.70 -24.50 -7.11
N SER A 108 4.34 -25.77 -6.97
CA SER A 108 3.99 -26.40 -5.69
C SER A 108 5.20 -26.83 -4.83
N THR A 109 6.42 -26.41 -5.20
CA THR A 109 7.68 -26.86 -4.60
C THR A 109 8.57 -25.69 -4.15
N PRO A 110 8.32 -25.11 -2.96
CA PRO A 110 9.22 -24.09 -2.41
C PRO A 110 10.65 -24.62 -2.21
N PRO A 111 11.67 -23.74 -2.08
CA PRO A 111 11.55 -22.29 -1.94
C PRO A 111 11.27 -21.58 -3.26
N TRP A 112 10.29 -20.68 -3.24
CA TRP A 112 9.95 -19.85 -4.40
C TRP A 112 10.96 -18.74 -4.64
N SER A 113 10.99 -18.21 -5.87
CA SER A 113 11.90 -17.13 -6.25
C SER A 113 11.48 -15.81 -5.60
N ILE A 114 12.44 -15.16 -4.92
CA ILE A 114 12.29 -13.84 -4.29
C ILE A 114 13.06 -12.81 -5.12
N SER A 115 12.43 -11.66 -5.33
CA SER A 115 13.03 -10.51 -5.98
C SER A 115 12.53 -9.22 -5.34
N THR A 116 13.28 -8.12 -5.48
CA THR A 116 12.85 -6.81 -5.00
C THR A 116 11.91 -6.17 -6.03
N LEU A 117 10.67 -5.88 -5.65
CA LEU A 117 9.74 -5.09 -6.46
C LEU A 117 10.11 -3.61 -6.42
N ALA A 118 10.39 -3.11 -5.21
CA ALA A 118 10.69 -1.70 -4.97
C ALA A 118 11.75 -1.57 -3.86
N ASN A 119 12.80 -0.83 -4.15
CA ASN A 119 13.78 -0.37 -3.15
C ASN A 119 13.51 1.10 -2.84
N ILE A 120 13.08 1.38 -1.60
CA ILE A 120 12.66 2.74 -1.21
C ILE A 120 13.84 3.70 -1.18
N ASN A 121 15.05 3.22 -0.92
CA ASN A 121 16.23 4.07 -0.98
C ASN A 121 16.52 4.52 -2.42
N ASP A 122 16.44 3.59 -3.38
CA ASP A 122 16.70 3.88 -4.81
C ASP A 122 15.61 4.77 -5.41
N ILE A 123 14.36 4.60 -4.98
CA ILE A 123 13.22 5.40 -5.46
C ILE A 123 13.23 6.82 -4.86
N ALA A 124 13.32 6.91 -3.53
CA ALA A 124 12.97 8.12 -2.83
C ALA A 124 14.17 8.93 -2.32
N GLY A 125 15.30 8.30 -2.03
CA GLY A 125 16.43 8.97 -1.37
C GLY A 125 15.97 9.78 -0.16
N SER A 126 16.29 11.06 -0.07
CA SER A 126 15.90 11.93 1.07
C SER A 126 14.46 12.49 1.02
N LYS A 127 13.65 12.07 0.04
CA LYS A 127 12.22 12.43 -0.05
C LYS A 127 11.35 11.59 0.89
N ASP A 128 11.80 10.38 1.21
CA ASP A 128 11.21 9.51 2.24
C ASP A 128 12.31 9.19 3.25
N ASN A 129 12.19 9.77 4.44
CA ASN A 129 13.14 9.57 5.53
C ASN A 129 12.76 8.37 6.41
N THR A 130 11.47 8.03 6.48
CA THR A 130 11.00 6.92 7.31
C THR A 130 11.51 5.57 6.81
N LYS A 131 11.42 5.33 5.49
CA LYS A 131 11.94 4.13 4.79
C LYS A 131 11.54 2.80 5.41
N LYS A 132 10.35 2.72 6.00
CA LYS A 132 9.85 1.50 6.66
C LYS A 132 8.47 1.14 6.12
N ILE A 133 8.27 -0.08 5.67
CA ILE A 133 7.00 -0.64 5.23
C ILE A 133 6.51 -1.57 6.34
N THR A 134 5.50 -1.17 7.11
CA THR A 134 4.94 -2.00 8.20
C THR A 134 3.56 -2.53 7.90
N ALA A 135 2.74 -1.76 7.18
CA ALA A 135 1.45 -2.20 6.69
C ALA A 135 1.61 -3.21 5.55
N SER A 136 0.65 -4.14 5.46
CA SER A 136 0.49 -4.92 4.24
C SER A 136 0.13 -4.02 3.06
N PRO A 137 0.69 -4.26 1.87
CA PRO A 137 0.25 -3.59 0.65
C PRO A 137 -1.19 -4.02 0.30
N SER A 138 -1.76 -3.36 -0.69
CA SER A 138 -2.96 -3.81 -1.40
C SER A 138 -2.73 -3.76 -2.89
N THR A 139 -3.42 -4.60 -3.66
CA THR A 139 -3.21 -4.73 -5.11
C THR A 139 -4.49 -4.57 -5.90
N ALA A 140 -4.35 -4.15 -7.16
CA ALA A 140 -5.44 -4.09 -8.13
C ALA A 140 -4.92 -4.27 -9.55
N LEU A 141 -5.80 -4.75 -10.44
CA LEU A 141 -5.54 -4.75 -11.88
C LEU A 141 -6.13 -3.50 -12.52
N ASP A 142 -5.42 -2.94 -13.48
CA ASP A 142 -5.98 -1.94 -14.38
C ASP A 142 -6.64 -2.54 -15.63
N ASP A 143 -7.22 -1.66 -16.44
CA ASP A 143 -7.84 -1.99 -17.74
C ASP A 143 -6.88 -2.57 -18.79
N GLN A 144 -5.56 -2.54 -18.54
CA GLN A 144 -4.51 -3.10 -19.39
C GLN A 144 -3.88 -4.36 -18.79
N MET A 145 -4.46 -4.89 -17.70
CA MET A 145 -3.95 -6.05 -16.95
C MET A 145 -2.56 -5.84 -16.33
N ASN A 146 -2.18 -4.59 -16.05
CA ASN A 146 -1.03 -4.32 -15.19
C ASN A 146 -1.45 -4.53 -13.73
N LEU A 147 -0.63 -5.28 -12.99
CA LEU A 147 -0.84 -5.48 -11.56
C LEU A 147 -0.19 -4.32 -10.80
N TRP A 148 -1.01 -3.54 -10.12
CA TRP A 148 -0.58 -2.43 -9.27
C TRP A 148 -0.49 -2.86 -7.82
N THR A 149 0.58 -2.45 -7.13
CA THR A 149 0.81 -2.68 -5.71
C THR A 149 0.95 -1.35 -4.99
N TYR A 150 0.04 -1.09 -4.04
CA TYR A 150 -0.10 0.15 -3.28
C TYR A 150 0.33 -0.05 -1.83
N PHE A 151 1.17 0.84 -1.32
CA PHE A 151 1.65 0.76 0.06
C PHE A 151 2.20 2.12 0.52
N GLY A 152 2.21 2.32 1.83
CA GLY A 152 2.83 3.49 2.44
C GLY A 152 4.02 3.12 3.30
N THR A 153 4.83 4.13 3.62
CA THR A 153 5.94 4.02 4.56
C THR A 153 5.61 4.69 5.88
N GLY A 154 5.97 4.02 6.96
CA GLY A 154 5.59 4.36 8.31
C GLY A 154 5.78 3.21 9.27
N GLN A 155 5.99 3.54 10.53
CA GLN A 155 5.79 2.63 11.65
C GLN A 155 5.13 3.37 12.81
N PHE A 156 4.35 2.60 13.56
CA PHE A 156 3.82 3.01 14.85
C PHE A 156 3.60 1.73 15.67
N LEU A 157 4.72 1.09 16.01
CA LEU A 157 4.77 -0.21 16.68
C LEU A 157 5.01 -0.05 18.18
N GLY A 158 5.68 1.04 18.62
CA GLY A 158 5.94 1.31 20.02
C GLY A 158 5.91 2.76 20.47
N LEU A 159 6.22 2.99 21.74
CA LEU A 159 6.09 4.30 22.38
C LEU A 159 7.09 5.31 21.84
N ASP A 160 8.30 4.88 21.45
CA ASP A 160 9.31 5.79 20.86
C ASP A 160 8.86 6.36 19.51
N ASP A 161 8.03 5.61 18.76
CA ASP A 161 7.51 6.06 17.47
C ASP A 161 6.64 7.31 17.57
N ARG A 162 6.15 7.64 18.78
CA ARG A 162 5.38 8.87 19.04
C ARG A 162 6.20 10.14 18.88
N ASN A 163 7.52 10.06 19.04
CA ASN A 163 8.40 11.23 18.99
C ASN A 163 9.17 11.32 17.66
N GLU A 164 8.99 10.34 16.78
CA GLU A 164 9.66 10.27 15.49
C GLU A 164 9.16 11.40 14.58
N SER A 165 10.09 12.10 13.95
CA SER A 165 9.80 13.21 13.03
C SER A 165 10.10 12.87 11.56
N ASP A 166 10.64 11.67 11.31
CA ASP A 166 10.87 11.19 9.96
C ASP A 166 9.55 11.11 9.20
N THR A 167 9.60 11.65 7.98
CA THR A 167 8.44 11.78 7.10
C THR A 167 8.51 10.73 6.01
N GLY A 168 7.42 10.00 5.83
CA GLY A 168 7.28 8.90 4.89
C GLY A 168 6.69 9.34 3.56
N ALA A 169 6.12 8.36 2.86
CA ALA A 169 5.52 8.52 1.55
C ALA A 169 4.49 7.41 1.28
N PHE A 170 3.73 7.59 0.20
CA PHE A 170 2.84 6.57 -0.34
C PHE A 170 3.23 6.24 -1.78
N TYR A 171 3.19 4.96 -2.14
CA TYR A 171 3.69 4.43 -3.40
C TYR A 171 2.64 3.57 -4.10
N ALA A 172 2.70 3.59 -5.41
CA ALA A 172 2.04 2.63 -6.28
C ALA A 172 3.04 2.14 -7.34
N ILE A 173 3.23 0.83 -7.43
CA ILE A 173 4.18 0.20 -8.35
C ILE A 173 3.43 -0.74 -9.28
N LYS A 174 3.68 -0.64 -10.60
CA LYS A 174 3.23 -1.62 -11.58
C LYS A 174 4.21 -2.77 -11.66
N ASP A 175 3.80 -3.93 -11.19
CA ASP A 175 4.56 -5.15 -11.34
C ASP A 175 4.33 -5.75 -12.73
N LYS A 176 5.38 -5.84 -13.54
CA LYS A 176 5.35 -6.53 -14.85
C LYS A 176 5.89 -7.96 -14.74
N CYS A 177 6.48 -8.31 -13.60
CA CYS A 177 7.17 -9.57 -13.35
C CYS A 177 6.41 -10.50 -12.39
N TRP A 178 5.17 -10.16 -12.01
CA TRP A 178 4.37 -10.95 -11.07
C TRP A 178 4.19 -12.42 -11.49
N ARG A 179 4.23 -12.71 -12.79
CA ARG A 179 4.16 -14.08 -13.35
C ARG A 179 5.44 -14.92 -13.12
N GLY A 180 6.51 -14.33 -12.59
CA GLY A 180 7.79 -15.03 -12.38
C GLY A 180 8.65 -15.15 -13.64
N THR A 181 8.36 -14.39 -14.70
CA THR A 181 9.15 -14.38 -15.95
C THR A 181 10.36 -13.43 -15.90
N CYS A 182 10.45 -12.60 -14.88
CA CYS A 182 11.55 -11.65 -14.65
C CYS A 182 11.66 -11.30 -13.15
N SER A 183 12.66 -10.50 -12.80
CA SER A 183 12.97 -10.13 -11.41
C SER A 183 13.24 -8.63 -11.24
N ASP A 184 12.67 -7.80 -12.10
CA ASP A 184 12.96 -6.36 -12.15
C ASP A 184 12.48 -5.64 -10.88
N SER A 185 13.28 -4.64 -10.47
CA SER A 185 12.93 -3.64 -9.45
C SER A 185 12.62 -2.32 -10.15
N TYR A 186 11.54 -1.65 -9.73
CA TYR A 186 10.99 -0.51 -10.44
C TYR A 186 11.35 0.82 -9.77
N THR A 187 11.89 1.76 -10.55
CA THR A 187 12.33 3.08 -10.05
C THR A 187 11.79 4.26 -10.86
N GLY A 188 11.26 4.02 -12.06
CA GLY A 188 10.75 5.05 -12.96
C GLY A 188 9.36 5.58 -12.56
N LEU A 189 9.21 6.09 -11.34
CA LEU A 189 7.93 6.58 -10.82
C LEU A 189 7.68 8.07 -11.14
N MET A 190 6.42 8.44 -11.29
CA MET A 190 6.00 9.84 -11.25
C MET A 190 6.04 10.36 -9.82
N ASP A 191 6.50 11.59 -9.61
CA ASP A 191 6.37 12.30 -8.34
C ASP A 191 5.10 13.16 -8.39
N VAL A 192 4.13 12.81 -7.55
CA VAL A 192 2.80 13.43 -7.52
C VAL A 192 2.56 14.23 -6.26
N SER A 193 3.63 14.54 -5.52
CA SER A 193 3.55 15.21 -4.22
C SER A 193 2.89 16.59 -4.34
N ALA A 194 3.27 17.39 -5.33
CA ALA A 194 2.70 18.71 -5.56
C ALA A 194 1.55 18.72 -6.58
N ALA A 195 0.98 17.55 -6.91
CA ALA A 195 0.02 17.43 -7.99
C ALA A 195 -1.31 18.12 -7.68
N SER A 196 -1.77 18.95 -8.60
CA SER A 196 -3.07 19.60 -8.57
C SER A 196 -3.85 19.24 -9.83
N VAL A 197 -5.12 18.87 -9.66
CA VAL A 197 -6.05 18.53 -10.76
C VAL A 197 -7.32 19.35 -10.57
N LYS A 198 -7.78 19.96 -11.65
CA LYS A 198 -9.00 20.75 -11.64
C LYS A 198 -10.14 20.07 -12.42
N THR A 199 -11.35 20.57 -12.20
CA THR A 199 -12.57 20.14 -12.87
C THR A 199 -12.60 20.44 -14.38
N ASP A 200 -11.70 21.30 -14.87
CA ASP A 200 -11.52 21.63 -16.29
C ASP A 200 -10.46 20.75 -16.99
N ASP A 201 -10.09 19.62 -16.37
CA ASP A 201 -9.03 18.69 -16.78
C ASP A 201 -7.60 19.26 -16.73
N SER A 202 -7.39 20.49 -16.25
CA SER A 202 -6.03 21.02 -16.09
C SER A 202 -5.30 20.30 -14.94
N VAL A 203 -4.01 20.01 -15.19
CA VAL A 203 -3.14 19.30 -14.25
C VAL A 203 -1.83 20.07 -14.11
N SER A 204 -1.31 20.16 -12.89
CA SER A 204 -0.01 20.77 -12.61
C SER A 204 0.71 20.07 -11.46
N GLY A 205 1.99 20.39 -11.25
CA GLY A 205 2.77 19.89 -10.10
C GLY A 205 3.14 18.40 -10.11
N VAL A 206 2.97 17.72 -11.25
CA VAL A 206 3.42 16.34 -11.46
C VAL A 206 4.78 16.32 -12.16
N ASN A 207 5.78 15.69 -11.53
CA ASN A 207 7.03 15.38 -12.23
C ASN A 207 6.91 13.97 -12.82
N ALA A 208 6.87 13.90 -14.16
CA ALA A 208 6.79 12.64 -14.88
C ALA A 208 8.11 11.84 -14.75
N CYS A 209 8.02 10.52 -14.92
CA CYS A 209 9.22 9.69 -15.11
C CYS A 209 9.89 10.04 -16.46
N ALA A 210 11.16 9.67 -16.61
CA ALA A 210 11.96 9.98 -17.81
C ALA A 210 11.36 9.44 -19.12
N ALA A 211 10.57 8.36 -19.06
CA ALA A 211 9.95 7.75 -20.23
C ALA A 211 8.64 8.42 -20.67
N ALA A 212 8.04 9.28 -19.84
CA ALA A 212 6.75 9.91 -20.12
C ALA A 212 6.92 11.36 -20.59
N SER A 213 5.95 11.83 -21.38
CA SER A 213 5.92 13.20 -21.91
C SER A 213 4.56 13.85 -21.63
N GLY A 214 4.58 15.05 -21.05
CA GLY A 214 3.39 15.87 -20.81
C GLY A 214 2.52 15.39 -19.66
N THR A 215 2.16 16.29 -18.76
CA THR A 215 1.27 16.03 -17.61
C THR A 215 0.31 17.19 -17.36
N SER A 216 0.16 18.11 -18.32
CA SER A 216 -0.57 19.38 -18.12
C SER A 216 -2.08 19.27 -18.23
N VAL A 217 -2.59 18.16 -18.77
CA VAL A 217 -4.02 17.85 -18.87
C VAL A 217 -4.26 16.40 -18.45
N TRP A 218 -5.47 16.10 -17.97
CA TRP A 218 -5.83 14.78 -17.44
C TRP A 218 -5.49 13.63 -18.39
N SER A 219 -5.81 13.77 -19.68
CA SER A 219 -5.55 12.73 -20.67
C SER A 219 -4.05 12.42 -20.85
N ASP A 220 -3.18 13.41 -20.70
CA ASP A 220 -1.73 13.23 -20.80
C ASP A 220 -1.16 12.65 -19.51
N LEU A 221 -1.69 13.06 -18.35
CA LEU A 221 -1.36 12.44 -17.07
C LEU A 221 -1.67 10.93 -17.07
N VAL A 222 -2.82 10.51 -17.60
CA VAL A 222 -3.16 9.09 -17.72
C VAL A 222 -2.22 8.34 -18.67
N LYS A 223 -1.77 8.97 -19.77
CA LYS A 223 -0.75 8.37 -20.65
C LYS A 223 0.59 8.23 -19.93
N ALA A 224 1.03 9.27 -19.21
CA ALA A 224 2.24 9.24 -18.40
C ALA A 224 2.18 8.11 -17.36
N ALA A 225 1.04 7.95 -16.67
CA ALA A 225 0.81 6.85 -15.73
C ALA A 225 0.92 5.46 -16.38
N ASN A 226 0.47 5.30 -17.63
CA ASN A 226 0.61 4.04 -18.36
C ASN A 226 2.07 3.75 -18.76
N THR A 227 2.87 4.80 -19.02
CA THR A 227 4.27 4.66 -19.42
C THR A 227 5.22 4.45 -18.25
N CYS A 228 5.06 5.21 -17.16
CA CYS A 228 5.91 5.12 -15.97
C CYS A 228 5.75 3.78 -15.25
N ASP A 229 6.66 3.44 -14.34
CA ASP A 229 6.53 2.21 -13.55
C ASP A 229 5.55 2.36 -12.37
N GLY A 230 5.00 3.55 -12.17
CA GLY A 230 4.04 3.85 -11.12
C GLY A 230 4.13 5.31 -10.68
N TRP A 231 3.76 5.58 -9.43
CA TRP A 231 3.79 6.92 -8.84
C TRP A 231 4.13 6.88 -7.35
N ALA A 232 4.65 8.00 -6.84
CA ALA A 232 4.98 8.21 -5.45
C ALA A 232 4.50 9.59 -4.98
N MET A 233 3.92 9.61 -3.78
CA MET A 233 3.51 10.79 -3.04
C MET A 233 4.41 10.93 -1.82
N TYR A 234 5.36 11.86 -1.87
CA TYR A 234 6.28 12.13 -0.78
C TYR A 234 5.67 13.16 0.16
N PHE A 235 5.36 12.77 1.40
CA PHE A 235 4.64 13.66 2.32
C PHE A 235 5.41 14.94 2.64
N LYS A 236 6.75 14.86 2.64
CA LYS A 236 7.65 16.01 2.81
C LYS A 236 7.51 17.09 1.72
N ASN A 237 6.98 16.71 0.56
CA ASN A 237 6.89 17.54 -0.63
C ASN A 237 5.44 17.80 -1.07
N LEU A 238 4.46 17.52 -0.20
CA LEU A 238 3.06 17.83 -0.50
C LEU A 238 2.87 19.32 -0.73
N GLY A 239 2.05 19.65 -1.74
CA GLY A 239 1.76 21.04 -2.11
C GLY A 239 0.62 21.64 -1.28
N GLU A 240 -0.23 20.78 -0.75
CA GLU A 240 -1.37 21.13 0.08
C GLU A 240 -0.91 21.56 1.48
N SER A 241 -1.43 22.68 1.97
CA SER A 241 -1.21 23.16 3.35
C SER A 241 -2.51 23.34 4.13
N THR A 242 -3.64 23.31 3.43
CA THR A 242 -4.99 23.35 3.98
C THR A 242 -5.87 22.38 3.21
N ASP A 243 -6.87 21.78 3.87
CA ASP A 243 -7.91 21.04 3.18
C ASP A 243 -9.00 21.96 2.60
N PHE A 244 -9.98 21.38 1.92
CA PHE A 244 -11.07 22.13 1.29
C PHE A 244 -12.05 22.77 2.29
N LEU A 245 -12.00 22.39 3.57
CA LEU A 245 -12.76 23.02 4.65
C LEU A 245 -11.99 24.20 5.28
N GLY A 246 -10.74 24.42 4.88
CA GLY A 246 -9.86 25.46 5.40
C GLY A 246 -9.08 25.04 6.64
N GLU A 247 -9.07 23.75 6.98
CA GLU A 247 -8.28 23.23 8.10
C GLU A 247 -6.82 23.06 7.70
N THR A 248 -5.89 23.41 8.59
CA THR A 248 -4.45 23.26 8.34
C THR A 248 -4.05 21.78 8.29
N LEU A 249 -3.35 21.38 7.23
CA LEU A 249 -2.77 20.06 7.07
C LEU A 249 -1.33 20.04 7.60
N LYS A 250 -1.00 18.99 8.37
CA LYS A 250 0.37 18.73 8.83
C LYS A 250 0.94 17.56 8.05
N HIS A 251 2.18 17.72 7.58
CA HIS A 251 2.89 16.72 6.78
C HIS A 251 4.26 16.33 7.36
N SER A 252 4.82 17.13 8.28
CA SER A 252 6.07 16.77 8.94
C SER A 252 5.85 15.61 9.90
N GLY A 253 6.60 14.53 9.73
CA GLY A 253 6.45 13.29 10.50
C GLY A 253 5.35 12.35 9.99
N GLU A 254 4.65 12.75 8.93
CA GLU A 254 3.54 12.00 8.36
C GLU A 254 3.97 10.64 7.84
N ARG A 255 3.15 9.62 8.12
CA ARG A 255 3.47 8.22 7.84
C ARG A 255 2.22 7.36 7.69
N VAL A 256 2.38 6.21 7.05
CA VAL A 256 1.29 5.24 6.82
C VAL A 256 1.71 3.87 7.35
N PHE A 257 0.92 3.35 8.29
CA PHE A 257 1.08 2.01 8.88
C PHE A 257 -0.21 1.19 8.82
N THR A 258 -1.24 1.69 8.13
CA THR A 258 -2.50 0.97 7.88
C THR A 258 -2.57 0.48 6.44
N LYS A 259 -3.34 -0.60 6.22
CA LYS A 259 -3.48 -1.19 4.89
C LYS A 259 -4.38 -0.27 4.04
N PRO A 260 -3.95 0.12 2.83
CA PRO A 260 -4.78 0.94 1.95
C PRO A 260 -5.96 0.14 1.38
N LEU A 261 -7.05 0.83 1.04
CA LEU A 261 -8.21 0.27 0.35
C LEU A 261 -8.18 0.68 -1.12
N ILE A 262 -8.43 -0.27 -2.03
CA ILE A 262 -8.66 0.03 -3.45
C ILE A 262 -10.08 -0.34 -3.80
N THR A 263 -10.82 0.61 -4.37
CA THR A 263 -12.20 0.38 -4.80
C THR A 263 -12.61 1.42 -5.84
N GLY A 264 -13.30 1.00 -6.89
CA GLY A 264 -13.95 1.90 -7.84
C GLY A 264 -13.02 2.81 -8.64
N GLY A 265 -11.72 2.49 -8.76
CA GLY A 265 -10.72 3.36 -9.37
C GLY A 265 -10.08 4.36 -8.40
N LEU A 266 -10.34 4.23 -7.11
CA LEU A 266 -9.72 5.02 -6.05
C LEU A 266 -8.83 4.16 -5.16
N VAL A 267 -7.77 4.79 -4.65
CA VAL A 267 -6.96 4.28 -3.55
C VAL A 267 -7.20 5.20 -2.37
N ALA A 268 -7.68 4.63 -1.27
CA ALA A 268 -7.93 5.34 -0.03
C ALA A 268 -7.00 4.85 1.07
N PHE A 269 -6.42 5.78 1.83
CA PHE A 269 -5.56 5.47 2.96
C PHE A 269 -5.59 6.59 3.99
N GLY A 270 -5.39 6.22 5.26
CA GLY A 270 -5.17 7.17 6.33
C GLY A 270 -3.67 7.31 6.62
N SER A 271 -3.21 8.51 6.88
CA SER A 271 -1.88 8.79 7.41
C SER A 271 -1.96 9.25 8.85
N PHE A 272 -0.85 9.11 9.56
CA PHE A 272 -0.69 9.55 10.94
C PHE A 272 0.51 10.49 11.04
N ILE A 273 0.39 11.51 11.88
CA ILE A 273 1.41 12.46 12.25
C ILE A 273 1.56 12.37 13.76
N PRO A 274 2.66 11.79 14.28
CA PRO A 274 2.86 11.75 15.72
C PRO A 274 2.88 13.13 16.35
N GLY A 275 2.38 13.23 17.58
CA GLY A 275 2.42 14.45 18.37
C GLY A 275 3.85 14.81 18.79
N ILE A 276 4.05 16.03 19.30
CA ILE A 276 5.33 16.45 19.88
C ILE A 276 5.19 16.48 21.41
N GLY A 277 6.09 15.80 22.11
CA GLY A 277 6.16 15.85 23.58
C GLY A 277 5.06 15.03 24.26
N CYS A 278 4.14 15.70 24.96
CA CYS A 278 3.06 15.06 25.74
C CYS A 278 1.75 14.91 24.96
N ASP A 279 1.72 15.28 23.67
CA ASP A 279 0.57 15.02 22.81
C ASP A 279 0.58 13.53 22.40
N TYR A 280 -0.26 12.75 23.07
CA TYR A 280 -0.34 11.30 22.93
C TYR A 280 -1.28 10.87 21.80
N LEU A 281 -2.08 11.78 21.24
CA LEU A 281 -3.06 11.44 20.22
C LEU A 281 -2.51 11.59 18.81
N GLY A 282 -1.62 12.55 18.59
CA GLY A 282 -1.17 12.92 17.25
C GLY A 282 -2.32 13.34 16.36
N GLU A 283 -2.07 13.50 15.07
CA GLU A 283 -3.07 13.89 14.08
C GLU A 283 -3.10 12.93 12.90
N SER A 284 -4.21 12.89 12.18
CA SER A 284 -4.35 12.08 10.98
C SER A 284 -4.92 12.86 9.81
N ASN A 285 -4.49 12.49 8.61
CA ASN A 285 -5.12 12.89 7.35
C ASN A 285 -5.70 11.65 6.67
N ALA A 286 -6.70 11.85 5.82
CA ALA A 286 -7.22 10.83 4.91
C ALA A 286 -6.98 11.27 3.48
N TYR A 287 -6.56 10.31 2.66
CA TYR A 287 -6.35 10.49 1.24
C TYR A 287 -7.29 9.61 0.45
N ALA A 288 -7.81 10.16 -0.65
CA ALA A 288 -8.51 9.46 -1.69
C ALA A 288 -7.94 9.92 -3.03
N VAL A 289 -7.26 9.03 -3.74
CA VAL A 289 -6.54 9.37 -4.99
C VAL A 289 -6.95 8.45 -6.12
N TYR A 290 -6.82 8.92 -7.36
CA TYR A 290 -7.06 8.08 -8.54
C TYR A 290 -5.97 7.02 -8.67
N TYR A 291 -6.36 5.75 -8.78
CA TYR A 291 -5.47 4.60 -8.63
C TYR A 291 -4.26 4.57 -9.59
N LYS A 292 -4.43 5.06 -10.82
CA LYS A 292 -3.35 5.09 -11.82
C LYS A 292 -2.37 6.23 -11.63
N THR A 293 -2.83 7.36 -11.08
CA THR A 293 -2.05 8.60 -11.11
C THR A 293 -1.63 9.07 -9.73
N GLY A 294 -2.27 8.63 -8.64
CA GLY A 294 -1.98 9.13 -7.29
C GLY A 294 -2.36 10.60 -7.07
N THR A 295 -3.08 11.19 -8.01
CA THR A 295 -3.59 12.56 -7.96
C THR A 295 -5.06 12.58 -7.55
N ALA A 296 -5.63 13.77 -7.38
CA ALA A 296 -7.08 13.92 -7.41
C ALA A 296 -7.65 13.45 -8.77
N TYR A 297 -8.96 13.20 -8.80
CA TYR A 297 -9.69 12.93 -10.04
C TYR A 297 -10.20 14.24 -10.65
N THR A 298 -10.76 14.21 -11.86
CA THR A 298 -11.36 15.39 -12.52
C THR A 298 -12.76 15.71 -12.00
N HIS A 299 -13.34 14.83 -11.20
CA HIS A 299 -14.58 15.04 -10.48
C HIS A 299 -14.35 15.01 -8.96
N TYR A 300 -15.12 15.81 -8.23
CA TYR A 300 -15.04 15.88 -6.76
C TYR A 300 -15.13 14.51 -6.11
N LEU A 301 -14.10 14.15 -5.33
CA LEU A 301 -14.01 12.88 -4.60
C LEU A 301 -14.71 12.94 -3.24
N PHE A 302 -14.76 14.11 -2.63
CA PHE A 302 -15.48 14.35 -1.38
C PHE A 302 -16.81 15.03 -1.69
N GLU A 303 -17.93 14.40 -1.31
CA GLU A 303 -19.26 14.97 -1.50
C GLU A 303 -19.38 16.33 -0.82
N GLU A 304 -18.79 16.49 0.37
CA GLU A 304 -18.79 17.75 1.12
C GLU A 304 -18.18 18.89 0.31
N GLN A 305 -17.12 18.63 -0.46
CA GLN A 305 -16.54 19.62 -1.37
C GLN A 305 -17.55 19.97 -2.47
N SER A 306 -18.18 18.96 -3.09
CA SER A 306 -19.11 19.15 -4.20
C SER A 306 -20.38 19.95 -3.83
N GLN A 307 -20.79 19.90 -2.56
CA GLN A 307 -22.01 20.55 -2.05
C GLN A 307 -21.76 21.96 -1.46
N MET A 308 -20.53 22.47 -1.52
CA MET A 308 -20.24 23.84 -1.07
C MET A 308 -20.95 24.88 -1.97
N THR A 309 -21.31 26.04 -1.40
CA THR A 309 -21.97 27.14 -2.16
C THR A 309 -21.12 27.65 -3.34
N SER A 310 -19.80 27.56 -3.22
CA SER A 310 -18.81 27.90 -4.25
C SER A 310 -17.60 26.98 -4.12
N PRO A 311 -17.67 25.74 -4.64
CA PRO A 311 -16.55 24.81 -4.52
C PRO A 311 -15.35 25.31 -5.34
N SER A 312 -14.14 25.08 -4.83
CA SER A 312 -12.92 25.33 -5.61
C SER A 312 -12.91 24.46 -6.87
N ASP A 313 -12.38 24.98 -7.98
CA ASP A 313 -12.17 24.19 -9.20
C ASP A 313 -11.09 23.11 -8.99
N GLU A 314 -10.20 23.29 -8.01
CA GLU A 314 -9.21 22.28 -7.61
C GLU A 314 -9.87 21.16 -6.81
N VAL A 315 -9.75 19.94 -7.32
CA VAL A 315 -10.36 18.76 -6.70
C VAL A 315 -9.50 18.29 -5.53
N ALA A 316 -10.09 18.21 -4.34
CA ALA A 316 -9.37 17.74 -3.17
C ALA A 316 -9.13 16.23 -3.24
N ARG A 317 -7.93 15.81 -2.84
CA ARG A 317 -7.56 14.39 -2.63
C ARG A 317 -7.22 14.06 -1.18
N THR A 318 -7.23 15.06 -0.29
CA THR A 318 -6.90 14.92 1.12
C THR A 318 -7.89 15.72 1.98
N ILE A 319 -8.14 15.22 3.19
CA ILE A 319 -8.94 15.87 4.23
C ILE A 319 -8.32 15.61 5.60
N ARG A 320 -8.36 16.62 6.48
CA ARG A 320 -7.90 16.46 7.86
C ARG A 320 -8.89 15.60 8.64
N LEU A 321 -8.43 14.49 9.22
CA LEU A 321 -9.25 13.69 10.13
C LEU A 321 -9.24 14.25 11.57
N GLY A 322 -8.17 14.95 11.95
CA GLY A 322 -7.98 15.51 13.29
C GLY A 322 -7.23 14.55 14.22
N GLU A 323 -7.42 14.70 15.53
CA GLU A 323 -6.66 13.96 16.53
C GLU A 323 -6.96 12.45 16.55
N GLY A 324 -5.91 11.66 16.78
CA GLY A 324 -5.98 10.21 16.91
C GLY A 324 -5.58 9.46 15.65
N MET A 325 -5.21 8.19 15.83
CA MET A 325 -4.67 7.32 14.78
C MET A 325 -5.76 6.88 13.79
N PRO A 326 -5.44 6.75 12.49
CA PRO A 326 -6.39 6.25 11.53
C PRO A 326 -6.44 4.72 11.59
N SER A 327 -7.62 4.15 11.32
CA SER A 327 -7.77 2.73 11.01
C SER A 327 -7.55 2.47 9.51
N SER A 328 -7.46 1.20 9.12
CA SER A 328 -7.51 0.86 7.70
C SER A 328 -8.91 1.24 7.15
N PRO A 329 -9.00 1.99 6.05
CA PRO A 329 -10.29 2.43 5.53
C PRO A 329 -11.14 1.23 5.09
N SER A 330 -12.45 1.39 5.20
CA SER A 330 -13.43 0.41 4.73
C SER A 330 -14.32 1.01 3.65
N GLY A 331 -14.73 0.20 2.68
CA GLY A 331 -15.52 0.65 1.55
C GLY A 331 -16.84 -0.09 1.44
N GLN A 332 -17.93 0.63 1.19
CA GLN A 332 -19.24 0.06 0.89
C GLN A 332 -19.76 0.59 -0.44
N ARG A 333 -20.24 -0.31 -1.29
CA ARG A 333 -20.97 0.05 -2.51
C ARG A 333 -22.45 0.24 -2.19
N GLU A 334 -23.03 1.34 -2.64
CA GLU A 334 -24.44 1.61 -2.50
C GLU A 334 -25.26 1.04 -3.69
N LYS A 335 -26.60 1.10 -3.55
CA LYS A 335 -27.52 0.57 -4.56
C LYS A 335 -27.42 1.31 -5.88
N ASP A 336 -27.16 2.62 -5.84
CA ASP A 336 -27.02 3.49 -7.00
C ASP A 336 -25.67 3.34 -7.73
N GLY A 337 -24.74 2.57 -7.17
CA GLY A 337 -23.41 2.34 -7.73
C GLY A 337 -22.32 3.25 -7.17
N THR A 338 -22.66 4.21 -6.30
CA THR A 338 -21.67 5.00 -5.55
C THR A 338 -20.90 4.12 -4.58
N VAL A 339 -19.69 4.57 -4.20
CA VAL A 339 -18.91 3.95 -3.14
C VAL A 339 -18.66 4.95 -2.05
N LYS A 340 -18.90 4.50 -0.83
CA LYS A 340 -18.59 5.20 0.41
C LYS A 340 -17.35 4.59 1.00
N VAL A 341 -16.36 5.42 1.29
CA VAL A 341 -15.16 5.05 2.01
C VAL A 341 -15.23 5.66 3.40
N TYR A 342 -15.11 4.82 4.43
CA TYR A 342 -15.11 5.23 5.82
C TYR A 342 -13.69 5.22 6.37
N PHE A 343 -13.29 6.36 6.94
CA PHE A 343 -12.09 6.52 7.74
C PHE A 343 -12.49 6.63 9.20
N GLN A 344 -12.17 5.62 10.00
CA GLN A 344 -12.40 5.64 11.45
C GLN A 344 -11.11 6.01 12.18
N GLN A 345 -11.22 6.84 13.22
CA GLN A 345 -10.12 7.20 14.12
C GLN A 345 -10.19 6.45 15.45
N SER A 346 -9.06 6.41 16.18
CA SER A 346 -9.00 5.87 17.55
C SER A 346 -9.90 6.63 18.54
N THR A 347 -10.27 7.87 18.25
CA THR A 347 -11.21 8.70 19.04
C THR A 347 -12.68 8.33 18.80
N GLY A 348 -12.98 7.44 17.86
CA GLY A 348 -14.34 7.04 17.50
C GLY A 348 -15.02 7.95 16.47
N ARG A 349 -14.35 8.99 15.97
CA ARG A 349 -14.83 9.79 14.84
C ARG A 349 -14.77 8.97 13.55
N ILE A 350 -15.82 9.05 12.75
CA ILE A 350 -15.89 8.48 11.40
C ILE A 350 -16.03 9.66 10.43
N ILE A 351 -15.16 9.71 9.43
CA ILE A 351 -15.30 10.59 8.28
C ILE A 351 -15.59 9.71 7.07
N THR A 352 -16.54 10.13 6.26
CA THR A 352 -16.96 9.41 5.06
C THR A 352 -16.51 10.20 3.85
N ALA A 353 -15.82 9.56 2.91
CA ALA A 353 -15.69 10.07 1.56
C ALA A 353 -16.74 9.34 0.70
N GLU A 354 -17.78 10.05 0.27
CA GLU A 354 -18.82 9.52 -0.61
C GLU A 354 -18.54 9.95 -2.05
N HIS A 355 -18.49 8.99 -2.99
CA HIS A 355 -18.18 9.30 -4.39
C HIS A 355 -18.90 8.42 -5.42
N ALA A 356 -19.21 9.00 -6.56
CA ALA A 356 -19.55 8.29 -7.79
C ALA A 356 -18.28 7.72 -8.42
N THR A 357 -17.93 6.47 -8.09
CA THR A 357 -16.67 5.80 -8.50
C THR A 357 -16.23 6.11 -9.94
N PRO A 358 -14.95 6.46 -10.18
CA PRO A 358 -14.42 6.60 -11.53
C PRO A 358 -14.67 5.37 -12.41
N ILE A 359 -14.74 4.19 -11.79
CA ILE A 359 -15.02 2.91 -12.45
C ILE A 359 -16.23 2.26 -11.79
N ASN A 360 -17.26 1.99 -12.59
CA ASN A 360 -18.45 1.26 -12.17
C ASN A 360 -18.10 -0.13 -11.62
N ILE A 361 -18.37 -0.36 -10.33
CA ILE A 361 -18.17 -1.65 -9.69
C ILE A 361 -19.41 -2.53 -9.91
N LYS A 362 -19.20 -3.73 -10.45
CA LYS A 362 -20.22 -4.79 -10.52
C LYS A 362 -19.84 -5.92 -9.58
N SER A 363 -20.72 -6.26 -8.64
CA SER A 363 -20.61 -7.49 -7.86
C SER A 363 -21.20 -8.65 -8.65
N SER A 364 -20.50 -9.78 -8.69
CA SER A 364 -21.04 -11.05 -9.19
C SER A 364 -20.92 -12.12 -8.12
N LEU A 365 -21.85 -13.07 -8.11
CA LEU A 365 -21.84 -14.17 -7.14
C LEU A 365 -20.99 -15.31 -7.71
N LYS A 366 -19.86 -15.62 -7.07
CA LYS A 366 -19.06 -16.83 -7.34
C LYS A 366 -19.20 -17.72 -6.10
N GLY A 367 -19.84 -18.88 -6.26
CA GLY A 367 -20.07 -19.84 -5.18
C GLY A 367 -19.34 -21.15 -5.45
N TRP A 368 -19.04 -21.89 -4.38
CA TRP A 368 -18.61 -23.29 -4.46
C TRP A 368 -19.70 -24.17 -3.85
N LYS A 369 -19.88 -25.36 -4.42
CA LYS A 369 -20.74 -26.41 -3.86
C LYS A 369 -19.87 -27.64 -3.63
N ASN A 370 -19.76 -28.07 -2.38
CA ASN A 370 -19.24 -29.40 -2.09
C ASN A 370 -20.36 -30.40 -2.42
N GLU A 371 -20.25 -31.08 -3.55
CA GLU A 371 -21.10 -32.22 -3.86
C GLU A 371 -20.24 -33.48 -3.98
N GLN A 372 -20.69 -34.54 -3.31
CA GLN A 372 -20.10 -35.86 -3.46
C GLN A 372 -20.53 -36.38 -4.85
N LEU A 373 -19.57 -36.54 -5.76
CA LEU A 373 -19.86 -37.06 -7.10
C LEU A 373 -20.40 -38.50 -6.97
N PRO A 374 -21.52 -38.84 -7.63
CA PRO A 374 -22.17 -40.15 -7.56
C PRO A 374 -21.33 -41.28 -8.16
#